data_AF-V4AIN4-F1
#
_entry.id   AF-V4AIN4-F1
#
_cell.length_a   1.000
_cell.length_b   1.000
_cell.length_c   1.000
_cell.angle_alpha   90.00
_cell.angle_beta   90.00
_cell.angle_gamma   90.00
#
_symmetry.space_group_name_H-M   'P 1'
#
loop_
_entity.id
_entity.type
_entity.pdbx_description
1 polymer ?
#
loop_
_entity_poly.entity_id
_entity_poly.type
_entity_poly.pdbx_seq_one_letter_code
_entity_poly.pdbx_strand_id
1 'polypeptide(L)'
;LVDDGSIDQSVGNLSGSLRGSPNSQPGVEHSERFSRKVFVGGLPPDIDEEEITAAFRRFGPLVVDWPHKAESKSYFPPKGYCFLIFQDELSVQALVEISFIDDDKLYWCVSSPTMKEKPVQIRPWSLSDSDFVMDGSQPLDPRKTIFVGGVPRPLRAVELAMIMDRLYGGVCYAGIDTDPELKYPKGAGRVAFSNQQSYIAAISARFVQLQHGDIDKRVEVKPYVLDDQMCDECQGARCGGKFAPFFCANVTCLQYYCEYCWAQIHSRPGREFHKPLVKEGADRPRAVPFRWC
;
A
#
# COMPACT_ATOMS: atom_id res chain seq x y z
N LEU A 1 -7.34 27.28 -67.05
CA LEU A 1 -5.88 27.07 -67.12
C LEU A 1 -5.53 26.18 -65.94
N VAL A 2 -5.06 24.98 -66.26
CA VAL A 2 -4.63 23.81 -65.44
C VAL A 2 -3.56 24.18 -64.39
N ASP A 3 -3.36 23.49 -63.26
CA ASP A 3 -2.80 22.13 -63.08
C ASP A 3 -2.73 21.82 -61.55
N ASP A 4 -3.19 20.67 -61.03
CA ASP A 4 -2.47 19.43 -60.61
C ASP A 4 -1.63 19.46 -59.30
N GLY A 5 -1.75 18.38 -58.49
CA GLY A 5 -0.57 17.75 -57.88
C GLY A 5 -0.26 17.89 -56.36
N SER A 6 -0.52 16.79 -55.64
CA SER A 6 0.41 16.12 -54.68
C SER A 6 0.39 16.36 -53.15
N ILE A 7 0.83 15.29 -52.48
CA ILE A 7 0.87 14.85 -51.07
C ILE A 7 2.11 15.41 -50.34
N ASP A 8 2.05 15.70 -49.03
CA ASP A 8 2.86 15.07 -47.95
C ASP A 8 2.68 15.74 -46.56
N GLN A 9 2.93 14.93 -45.55
CA GLN A 9 2.98 15.12 -44.10
C GLN A 9 3.93 16.25 -43.68
N SER A 10 3.70 16.84 -42.49
CA SER A 10 4.68 16.92 -41.39
C SER A 10 4.33 17.95 -40.30
N VAL A 11 4.51 17.50 -39.05
CA VAL A 11 4.85 18.23 -37.81
C VAL A 11 4.31 19.65 -37.56
N GLY A 12 3.34 19.74 -36.65
CA GLY A 12 3.01 20.96 -35.91
C GLY A 12 3.77 21.04 -34.58
N ASN A 13 4.90 21.74 -34.61
CA ASN A 13 5.59 22.28 -33.44
C ASN A 13 4.72 23.40 -32.82
N LEU A 14 4.43 23.34 -31.52
CA LEU A 14 3.93 24.52 -30.78
C LEU A 14 4.66 24.65 -29.45
N SER A 15 5.67 25.53 -29.48
CA SER A 15 6.20 26.21 -28.31
C SER A 15 5.50 27.57 -28.16
N GLY A 16 5.22 27.95 -26.90
CA GLY A 16 5.05 29.34 -26.49
C GLY A 16 3.62 29.83 -26.24
N SER A 17 3.18 29.82 -24.98
CA SER A 17 3.27 31.03 -24.14
C SER A 17 2.51 30.91 -22.82
N LEU A 18 3.24 31.30 -21.78
CA LEU A 18 2.82 31.78 -20.47
C LEU A 18 1.60 32.71 -20.53
N ARG A 19 0.62 32.49 -19.64
CA ARG A 19 0.11 33.48 -18.66
C ARG A 19 -1.20 33.00 -18.01
N GLY A 20 -1.27 33.17 -16.68
CA GLY A 20 -2.50 33.46 -15.98
C GLY A 20 -2.94 32.41 -14.97
N SER A 21 -2.47 32.54 -13.72
CA SER A 21 -3.30 32.16 -12.56
C SER A 21 -4.60 32.98 -12.60
N PRO A 22 -5.72 32.42 -12.11
CA PRO A 22 -6.20 32.94 -10.84
C PRO A 22 -6.84 31.90 -9.92
N ASN A 23 -6.99 32.34 -8.67
CA ASN A 23 -7.92 31.87 -7.65
C ASN A 23 -7.48 30.73 -6.72
N SER A 24 -6.69 31.12 -5.73
CA SER A 24 -6.74 30.57 -4.38
C SER A 24 -8.17 30.74 -3.82
N GLN A 25 -8.91 29.64 -3.68
CA GLN A 25 -10.08 29.60 -2.80
C GLN A 25 -9.60 29.40 -1.35
N PRO A 26 -10.15 30.15 -0.37
CA PRO A 26 -9.84 29.94 1.03
C PRO A 26 -10.72 28.81 1.60
N GLY A 27 -10.11 27.88 2.33
CA GLY A 27 -10.81 27.03 3.32
C GLY A 27 -11.58 25.82 2.77
N VAL A 28 -10.88 24.83 2.24
CA VAL A 28 -11.32 23.44 2.48
C VAL A 28 -10.67 23.05 3.80
N GLU A 29 -11.44 23.04 4.90
CA GLU A 29 -11.01 22.27 6.07
C GLU A 29 -10.81 20.84 5.57
N HIS A 30 -9.55 20.41 5.47
CA HIS A 30 -9.24 19.01 5.25
C HIS A 30 -9.67 18.27 6.53
N SER A 31 -10.94 17.92 6.63
CA SER A 31 -11.40 16.97 7.62
C SER A 31 -10.58 15.70 7.43
N GLU A 32 -9.96 15.22 8.50
CA GLU A 32 -9.29 13.93 8.48
C GLU A 32 -10.29 12.87 8.00
N ARG A 33 -9.83 12.01 7.09
CA ARG A 33 -10.65 10.93 6.54
C ARG A 33 -10.11 9.61 7.05
N PHE A 34 -11.02 8.74 7.47
CA PHE A 34 -10.68 7.46 8.05
C PHE A 34 -11.22 6.29 7.24
N SER A 35 -10.52 5.16 7.30
CA SER A 35 -11.08 3.88 6.89
C SER A 35 -12.34 3.58 7.71
N ARG A 36 -13.34 3.00 7.05
CA ARG A 36 -14.54 2.48 7.71
C ARG A 36 -14.26 1.32 8.68
N LYS A 37 -13.07 0.72 8.60
CA LYS A 37 -12.62 -0.33 9.51
C LYS A 37 -11.77 0.26 10.64
N VAL A 38 -12.17 -0.01 11.87
CA VAL A 38 -11.55 0.52 13.09
C VAL A 38 -11.17 -0.65 13.99
N PHE A 39 -9.96 -0.64 14.54
CA PHE A 39 -9.58 -1.61 15.56
C PHE A 39 -10.05 -1.13 16.95
N VAL A 40 -10.58 -2.05 17.75
CA VAL A 40 -10.97 -1.81 19.15
C VAL A 40 -10.28 -2.84 20.04
N GLY A 41 -9.50 -2.38 21.02
CA GLY A 41 -8.73 -3.24 21.92
C GLY A 41 -9.02 -2.98 23.40
N GLY A 42 -8.72 -3.97 24.24
CA GLY A 42 -8.94 -3.88 25.68
C GLY A 42 -10.40 -4.13 26.11
N LEU A 43 -11.21 -4.75 25.24
CA LEU A 43 -12.61 -5.09 25.53
C LEU A 43 -12.76 -5.87 26.86
N PRO A 44 -13.85 -5.68 27.62
CA PRO A 44 -14.20 -6.59 28.71
C PRO A 44 -14.22 -8.05 28.23
N PRO A 45 -13.75 -9.03 29.02
CA PRO A 45 -13.73 -10.44 28.60
C PRO A 45 -15.13 -11.05 28.44
N ASP A 46 -16.13 -10.45 29.07
CA ASP A 46 -17.53 -10.87 29.10
C ASP A 46 -18.43 -10.02 28.19
N ILE A 47 -17.89 -9.09 27.39
CA ILE A 47 -18.69 -8.33 26.43
C ILE A 47 -18.91 -9.16 25.16
N ASP A 48 -20.15 -9.24 24.70
CA ASP A 48 -20.50 -9.94 23.47
C ASP A 48 -20.67 -8.99 22.27
N GLU A 49 -20.91 -9.58 21.09
CA GLU A 49 -21.16 -8.82 19.85
C GLU A 49 -22.36 -7.87 19.93
N GLU A 50 -23.44 -8.27 20.60
CA GLU A 50 -24.66 -7.47 20.66
C GLU A 50 -24.43 -6.21 21.50
N GLU A 51 -23.72 -6.36 22.62
CA GLU A 51 -23.33 -5.27 23.51
C GLU A 51 -22.33 -4.32 22.86
N ILE A 52 -21.33 -4.84 22.14
CA ILE A 52 -20.41 -4.04 21.32
C ILE A 52 -21.21 -3.27 20.27
N THR A 53 -22.09 -3.97 19.54
CA THR A 53 -22.91 -3.34 18.49
C THR A 53 -23.77 -2.23 19.09
N ALA A 54 -24.44 -2.47 20.22
CA ALA A 54 -25.25 -1.47 20.90
C ALA A 54 -24.43 -0.24 21.33
N ALA A 55 -23.21 -0.44 21.83
CA ALA A 55 -22.33 0.64 22.25
C ALA A 55 -21.91 1.57 21.09
N PHE A 56 -21.65 1.01 19.90
CA PHE A 56 -21.12 1.76 18.75
C PHE A 56 -22.17 2.15 17.71
N ARG A 57 -23.35 1.53 17.70
CA ARG A 57 -24.41 1.81 16.71
C ARG A 57 -24.94 3.23 16.74
N ARG A 58 -24.71 3.96 17.85
CA ARG A 58 -25.01 5.39 17.97
C ARG A 58 -24.25 6.28 16.99
N PHE A 59 -23.11 5.82 16.47
CA PHE A 59 -22.31 6.55 15.48
C PHE A 59 -22.73 6.24 14.04
N GLY A 60 -23.39 5.10 13.83
CA GLY A 60 -23.90 4.67 12.54
C GLY A 60 -24.03 3.15 12.44
N PRO A 61 -24.63 2.63 11.36
CA PRO A 61 -24.70 1.20 11.12
C PRO A 61 -23.31 0.57 10.99
N LEU A 62 -23.07 -0.55 11.66
CA LEU A 62 -21.79 -1.25 11.63
C LEU A 62 -21.96 -2.77 11.67
N VAL A 63 -20.87 -3.46 11.32
CA VAL A 63 -20.66 -4.89 11.57
C VAL A 63 -19.45 -5.04 12.49
N VAL A 64 -19.56 -5.92 13.49
CA VAL A 64 -18.43 -6.30 14.34
C VAL A 64 -17.77 -7.54 13.75
N ASP A 65 -16.45 -7.54 13.62
CA ASP A 65 -15.67 -8.64 13.06
C ASP A 65 -14.43 -8.93 13.90
N TRP A 66 -13.95 -10.17 13.87
CA TRP A 66 -12.66 -10.57 14.44
C TRP A 66 -12.14 -11.82 13.74
N PRO A 67 -10.83 -12.11 13.80
CA PRO A 67 -10.27 -13.27 13.12
C PRO A 67 -10.96 -14.58 13.51
N HIS A 68 -11.29 -15.41 12.52
CA HIS A 68 -11.94 -16.72 12.68
C HIS A 68 -13.34 -16.70 13.31
N LYS A 69 -14.04 -15.55 13.27
CA LYS A 69 -15.42 -15.44 13.78
C LYS A 69 -16.39 -16.45 13.16
N ALA A 70 -16.42 -16.54 11.83
CA ALA A 70 -17.32 -17.45 11.12
C ALA A 70 -17.07 -18.94 11.42
N GLU A 71 -15.84 -19.30 11.78
CA GLU A 71 -15.43 -20.68 12.08
C GLU A 71 -15.70 -21.05 13.54
N SER A 72 -15.49 -20.11 14.46
CA SER A 72 -15.55 -20.36 15.90
C SER A 72 -16.97 -20.39 16.47
N LYS A 73 -17.98 -19.82 15.77
CA LYS A 73 -19.36 -19.60 16.28
C LYS A 73 -19.40 -18.94 17.67
N SER A 74 -18.31 -18.32 18.10
CA SER A 74 -18.23 -17.59 19.37
C SER A 74 -18.94 -16.26 19.20
N TYR A 75 -19.69 -15.83 20.22
CA TYR A 75 -20.23 -14.47 20.31
C TYR A 75 -19.26 -13.50 20.99
N PHE A 76 -18.18 -14.02 21.58
CA PHE A 76 -17.19 -13.25 22.32
C PHE A 76 -15.91 -13.04 21.48
N PRO A 77 -15.37 -11.81 21.45
CA PRO A 77 -14.12 -11.51 20.76
C PRO A 77 -12.93 -12.15 21.48
N PRO A 78 -12.10 -12.96 20.78
CA PRO A 78 -10.94 -13.59 21.40
C PRO A 78 -9.88 -12.54 21.76
N LYS A 79 -9.22 -12.71 22.91
CA LYS A 79 -8.11 -11.86 23.38
C LYS A 79 -8.49 -10.37 23.58
N GLY A 80 -9.77 -10.07 23.77
CA GLY A 80 -10.23 -8.73 24.15
C GLY A 80 -10.07 -7.66 23.07
N TYR A 81 -10.19 -8.03 21.78
CA TYR A 81 -10.19 -7.05 20.69
C TYR A 81 -11.14 -7.46 19.55
N CYS A 82 -11.62 -6.47 18.80
CA CYS A 82 -12.40 -6.69 17.58
C CYS A 82 -12.10 -5.61 16.54
N PHE A 83 -12.76 -5.71 15.40
CA PHE A 83 -12.84 -4.67 14.39
C PHE A 83 -14.28 -4.21 14.23
N LEU A 84 -14.49 -2.90 14.21
CA LEU A 84 -15.75 -2.31 13.77
C LEU A 84 -15.63 -2.00 12.28
N ILE A 85 -16.63 -2.35 11.50
CA ILE A 85 -16.73 -2.03 10.08
C ILE A 85 -18.01 -1.22 9.89
N PHE A 86 -17.87 0.11 9.85
CA PHE A 86 -19.00 1.00 9.64
C PHE A 86 -19.46 1.00 8.17
N GLN A 87 -20.73 1.33 7.93
CA GLN A 87 -21.21 1.54 6.57
C GLN A 87 -20.63 2.82 5.96
N ASP A 88 -20.46 3.89 6.77
CA ASP A 88 -20.06 5.22 6.32
C ASP A 88 -18.78 5.73 7.01
N GLU A 89 -17.92 6.43 6.26
CA GLU A 89 -16.71 7.08 6.82
C GLU A 89 -17.04 8.11 7.91
N LEU A 90 -18.16 8.84 7.76
CA LEU A 90 -18.63 9.82 8.74
C LEU A 90 -18.96 9.20 10.12
N SER A 91 -19.28 7.91 10.16
CA SER A 91 -19.52 7.22 11.44
C SER A 91 -18.22 7.09 12.24
N VAL A 92 -17.10 6.87 11.54
CA VAL A 92 -15.77 6.80 12.16
C VAL A 92 -15.33 8.17 12.63
N GLN A 93 -15.59 9.22 11.84
CA GLN A 93 -15.34 10.60 12.24
C GLN A 93 -16.09 10.94 13.55
N ALA A 94 -17.39 10.65 13.62
CA ALA A 94 -18.19 10.90 14.81
C ALA A 94 -17.71 10.11 16.05
N LEU A 95 -17.23 8.88 15.85
CA LEU A 95 -16.59 8.09 16.93
C LEU A 95 -15.30 8.77 17.42
N VAL A 96 -14.44 9.20 16.49
CA VAL A 96 -13.16 9.85 16.84
C VAL A 96 -13.38 11.16 17.59
N GLU A 97 -14.35 11.97 17.18
CA GLU A 97 -14.65 13.27 17.79
C GLU A 97 -15.14 13.19 19.24
N ILE A 98 -15.84 12.12 19.61
CA ILE A 98 -16.35 11.94 20.98
C ILE A 98 -15.39 11.16 21.88
N SER A 99 -14.44 10.45 21.29
CA SER A 99 -13.41 9.71 22.01
C SER A 99 -12.46 10.68 22.74
N PHE A 100 -11.88 10.20 23.84
CA PHE A 100 -10.90 10.97 24.61
C PHE A 100 -9.49 10.42 24.39
N ILE A 101 -8.50 11.29 24.53
CA ILE A 101 -7.08 10.94 24.37
C ILE A 101 -6.47 10.72 25.76
N ASP A 102 -5.74 9.62 25.92
CA ASP A 102 -4.92 9.31 27.09
C ASP A 102 -3.62 8.65 26.61
N ASP A 103 -2.46 9.11 27.09
CA ASP A 103 -1.13 8.61 26.66
C ASP A 103 -0.98 8.49 25.11
N ASP A 104 -1.33 9.56 24.39
CA ASP A 104 -1.34 9.67 22.92
C ASP A 104 -2.17 8.58 22.19
N LYS A 105 -3.07 7.92 22.91
CA LYS A 105 -3.98 6.89 22.39
C LYS A 105 -5.43 7.33 22.56
N LEU A 106 -6.26 6.95 21.60
CA LEU A 106 -7.66 7.29 21.57
C LEU A 106 -8.48 6.20 22.28
N TYR A 107 -9.43 6.61 23.13
CA TYR A 107 -10.26 5.73 23.93
C TYR A 107 -11.74 6.09 23.86
N TRP A 108 -12.58 5.09 24.06
CA TRP A 108 -14.02 5.23 24.25
C TRP A 108 -14.47 4.27 25.37
N CYS A 109 -15.50 4.65 26.12
CA CYS A 109 -16.01 3.80 27.20
C CYS A 109 -17.10 2.84 26.70
N VAL A 110 -16.98 1.57 27.05
CA VAL A 110 -18.03 0.55 26.84
C VAL A 110 -18.38 -0.11 28.17
N SER A 111 -19.56 -0.73 28.23
CA SER A 111 -19.99 -1.48 29.41
C SER A 111 -20.35 -2.92 29.03
N SER A 112 -20.01 -3.87 29.88
CA SER A 112 -20.42 -5.27 29.84
C SER A 112 -21.34 -5.59 31.04
N PRO A 113 -21.80 -6.86 31.20
CA PRO A 113 -22.57 -7.26 32.37
C PRO A 113 -21.83 -7.02 33.69
N THR A 114 -20.53 -7.31 33.74
CA THR A 114 -19.73 -7.21 34.97
C THR A 114 -18.91 -5.92 35.11
N MET A 115 -18.68 -5.17 34.02
CA MET A 115 -17.85 -3.96 34.04
C MET A 115 -18.57 -2.77 33.42
N LYS A 116 -18.65 -1.65 34.14
CA LYS A 116 -19.25 -0.41 33.65
C LYS A 116 -18.16 0.58 33.25
N GLU A 117 -18.42 1.31 32.16
CA GLU A 117 -17.59 2.41 31.65
C GLU A 117 -16.10 2.05 31.53
N LYS A 118 -15.82 0.84 31.05
CA LYS A 118 -14.44 0.42 30.77
C LYS A 118 -13.90 1.20 29.57
N PRO A 119 -12.76 1.89 29.71
CA PRO A 119 -12.08 2.48 28.57
C PRO A 119 -11.52 1.39 27.66
N VAL A 120 -11.88 1.43 26.39
CA VAL A 120 -11.35 0.56 25.33
C VAL A 120 -10.63 1.40 24.30
N GLN A 121 -9.50 0.89 23.81
CA GLN A 121 -8.66 1.61 22.87
C GLN A 121 -9.31 1.60 21.49
N ILE A 122 -9.51 2.77 20.91
CA ILE A 122 -10.00 2.97 19.55
C ILE A 122 -8.80 3.31 18.66
N ARG A 123 -8.64 2.58 17.56
CA ARG A 123 -7.55 2.83 16.60
C ARG A 123 -8.11 2.93 15.19
N PRO A 124 -8.53 4.13 14.77
CA PRO A 124 -8.93 4.36 13.38
C PRO A 124 -7.69 4.31 12.48
N TRP A 125 -7.90 4.07 11.19
CA TRP A 125 -6.85 4.20 10.18
C TRP A 125 -7.07 5.48 9.37
N SER A 126 -6.16 6.44 9.47
CA SER A 126 -6.22 7.65 8.63
C SER A 126 -5.88 7.30 7.19
N LEU A 127 -6.70 7.75 6.25
CA LEU A 127 -6.46 7.52 4.83
C LEU A 127 -5.18 8.22 4.35
N SER A 128 -4.82 9.36 4.96
CA SER A 128 -3.58 10.10 4.64
C SER A 128 -2.31 9.37 5.07
N ASP A 129 -2.41 8.36 5.94
CA ASP A 129 -1.26 7.57 6.38
C ASP A 129 -0.89 6.43 5.41
N SER A 130 -1.68 6.27 4.34
CA SER A 130 -1.53 5.17 3.36
C SER A 130 -0.38 5.40 2.38
N ASP A 131 0.02 6.63 2.15
CA ASP A 131 1.12 6.97 1.25
C ASP A 131 1.87 8.21 1.73
N PHE A 132 3.14 8.29 1.35
CA PHE A 132 4.01 9.40 1.71
C PHE A 132 5.05 9.62 0.64
N VAL A 133 5.17 10.87 0.19
CA VAL A 133 6.18 11.32 -0.77
C VAL A 133 7.23 12.12 0.01
N MET A 134 8.46 11.62 0.05
CA MET A 134 9.59 12.27 0.72
C MET A 134 10.25 13.31 -0.19
N ASP A 135 10.38 13.00 -1.48
CA ASP A 135 10.88 13.90 -2.51
C ASP A 135 9.98 13.82 -3.74
N GLY A 136 9.20 14.88 -3.97
CA GLY A 136 8.29 15.00 -5.11
C GLY A 136 8.92 15.63 -6.35
N SER A 137 10.22 15.97 -6.31
CA SER A 137 10.90 16.64 -7.43
C SER A 137 11.24 15.70 -8.59
N GLN A 138 11.36 14.40 -8.32
CA GLN A 138 11.72 13.39 -9.30
C GLN A 138 10.53 12.47 -9.61
N PRO A 139 10.35 12.07 -10.89
CA PRO A 139 9.37 11.05 -11.23
C PRO A 139 9.73 9.73 -10.55
N LEU A 140 8.75 9.09 -9.92
CA LEU A 140 8.91 7.79 -9.31
C LEU A 140 9.12 6.73 -10.40
N ASP A 141 10.18 5.93 -10.26
CA ASP A 141 10.44 4.78 -11.12
C ASP A 141 9.93 3.49 -10.45
N PRO A 142 8.87 2.88 -10.97
CA PRO A 142 8.33 1.64 -10.41
C PRO A 142 9.34 0.49 -10.40
N ARG A 143 10.38 0.52 -11.26
CA ARG A 143 11.42 -0.51 -11.30
C ARG A 143 12.45 -0.42 -10.18
N LYS A 144 12.50 0.71 -9.48
CA LYS A 144 13.30 0.92 -8.25
C LYS A 144 12.44 0.82 -6.98
N THR A 145 11.32 0.10 -7.07
CA THR A 145 10.41 -0.12 -5.95
C THR A 145 10.61 -1.51 -5.36
N ILE A 146 10.63 -1.57 -4.03
CA ILE A 146 10.64 -2.82 -3.26
C ILE A 146 9.25 -3.06 -2.66
N PHE A 147 8.90 -4.33 -2.52
CA PHE A 147 7.82 -4.81 -1.68
C PHE A 147 8.36 -5.15 -0.28
N VAL A 148 7.64 -4.74 0.75
CA VAL A 148 7.95 -4.98 2.16
C VAL A 148 6.79 -5.77 2.77
N GLY A 149 6.99 -7.07 2.96
CA GLY A 149 6.01 -8.00 3.51
C GLY A 149 6.12 -8.13 5.03
N GLY A 150 4.98 -8.17 5.71
CA GLY A 150 4.92 -8.38 7.16
C GLY A 150 5.02 -7.10 7.99
N VAL A 151 4.86 -5.93 7.38
CA VAL A 151 4.80 -4.63 8.05
C VAL A 151 3.76 -4.64 9.19
N PRO A 152 4.05 -4.07 10.38
CA PRO A 152 3.04 -3.88 11.43
C PRO A 152 1.86 -3.05 10.91
N ARG A 153 0.62 -3.51 11.10
CA ARG A 153 -0.59 -2.80 10.62
C ARG A 153 -0.72 -1.34 11.10
N PRO A 154 -0.23 -0.96 12.29
CA PRO A 154 -0.22 0.43 12.72
C PRO A 154 0.81 1.33 12.03
N LEU A 155 1.82 0.75 11.36
CA LEU A 155 2.91 1.52 10.77
C LEU A 155 2.37 2.40 9.65
N ARG A 156 2.66 3.69 9.71
CA ARG A 156 2.28 4.68 8.70
C ARG A 156 3.29 4.72 7.55
N ALA A 157 2.87 5.18 6.37
CA ALA A 157 3.76 5.29 5.21
C ALA A 157 4.97 6.19 5.49
N VAL A 158 4.76 7.32 6.19
CA VAL A 158 5.85 8.24 6.58
C VAL A 158 6.90 7.55 7.46
N GLU A 159 6.47 6.72 8.41
CA GLU A 159 7.36 5.99 9.31
C GLU A 159 8.15 4.92 8.54
N LEU A 160 7.49 4.19 7.64
CA LEU A 160 8.14 3.23 6.76
C LEU A 160 9.21 3.92 5.89
N ALA A 161 8.88 5.08 5.31
CA ALA A 161 9.82 5.86 4.50
C ALA A 161 11.04 6.28 5.32
N MET A 162 10.83 6.87 6.49
CA MET A 162 11.91 7.34 7.37
C MET A 162 12.82 6.20 7.84
N ILE A 163 12.25 5.04 8.19
CA ILE A 163 13.04 3.87 8.61
C ILE A 163 13.90 3.37 7.43
N MET A 164 13.30 3.21 6.26
CA MET A 164 14.04 2.72 5.09
C MET A 164 15.08 3.72 4.57
N ASP A 165 14.80 5.01 4.66
CA ASP A 165 15.76 6.06 4.29
C ASP A 165 16.95 6.09 5.23
N ARG A 166 16.73 5.90 6.54
CA ARG A 166 17.82 5.77 7.50
C ARG A 166 18.72 4.55 7.22
N LEU A 167 18.13 3.46 6.73
CA LEU A 167 18.86 2.21 6.48
C LEU A 167 19.63 2.19 5.16
N TYR A 168 19.03 2.73 4.10
CA TYR A 168 19.56 2.59 2.73
C TYR A 168 19.79 3.93 2.02
N GLY A 169 19.13 4.99 2.47
CA GLY A 169 19.12 6.31 1.84
C GLY A 169 18.30 6.38 0.55
N GLY A 170 18.00 7.61 0.13
CA GLY A 170 17.40 7.89 -1.17
C GLY A 170 16.01 7.32 -1.35
N VAL A 171 15.22 7.22 -0.29
CA VAL A 171 13.79 6.92 -0.41
C VAL A 171 13.08 8.15 -0.95
N CYS A 172 12.30 7.99 -2.02
CA CYS A 172 11.47 9.07 -2.56
C CYS A 172 9.99 8.89 -2.21
N TYR A 173 9.54 7.65 -1.99
CA TYR A 173 8.14 7.33 -1.73
C TYR A 173 8.02 6.07 -0.86
N ALA A 174 7.02 6.05 0.00
CA ALA A 174 6.52 4.83 0.62
C ALA A 174 5.00 4.78 0.57
N GLY A 175 4.46 3.57 0.54
CA GLY A 175 3.03 3.33 0.64
C GLY A 175 2.74 2.08 1.45
N ILE A 176 1.65 2.11 2.20
CA ILE A 176 1.08 0.95 2.88
C ILE A 176 0.08 0.28 1.94
N ASP A 177 0.16 -1.04 1.84
CA ASP A 177 -0.79 -1.81 1.05
C ASP A 177 -2.07 -1.99 1.85
N THR A 178 -3.14 -1.39 1.34
CA THR A 178 -4.47 -1.40 1.96
C THR A 178 -5.44 -2.31 1.22
N ASP A 179 -6.49 -2.75 1.90
CA ASP A 179 -7.63 -3.39 1.28
C ASP A 179 -8.29 -2.47 0.24
N PRO A 180 -8.63 -2.95 -0.98
CA PRO A 180 -9.23 -2.10 -2.01
C PRO A 180 -10.58 -1.48 -1.62
N GLU A 181 -11.38 -2.18 -0.82
CA GLU A 181 -12.72 -1.76 -0.43
C GLU A 181 -12.69 -0.92 0.85
N LEU A 182 -12.02 -1.43 1.89
CA LEU A 182 -12.02 -0.79 3.20
C LEU A 182 -10.91 0.23 3.36
N LYS A 183 -9.92 0.25 2.47
CA LYS A 183 -8.71 1.08 2.58
C LYS A 183 -7.97 0.88 3.92
N TYR A 184 -8.04 -0.34 4.46
CA TYR A 184 -7.43 -0.70 5.74
C TYR A 184 -6.11 -1.49 5.56
N PRO A 185 -5.05 -1.26 6.34
CA PRO A 185 -3.74 -1.90 6.18
C PRO A 185 -3.78 -3.43 6.22
N LYS A 186 -3.10 -4.06 5.26
CA LYS A 186 -2.98 -5.53 5.14
C LYS A 186 -1.70 -6.10 5.76
N GLY A 187 -0.83 -5.24 6.27
CA GLY A 187 0.46 -5.65 6.85
C GLY A 187 1.55 -5.87 5.80
N ALA A 188 1.50 -5.08 4.73
CA ALA A 188 2.53 -4.97 3.71
C ALA A 188 2.65 -3.52 3.25
N GLY A 189 3.73 -3.19 2.56
CA GLY A 189 3.94 -1.89 1.96
C GLY A 189 4.94 -1.95 0.81
N ARG A 190 5.19 -0.78 0.23
CA ARG A 190 6.10 -0.58 -0.89
C ARG A 190 6.95 0.66 -0.64
N VAL A 191 8.20 0.62 -1.09
CA VAL A 191 9.14 1.73 -0.94
C VAL A 191 9.90 1.91 -2.24
N ALA A 192 9.89 3.13 -2.77
CA ALA A 192 10.59 3.48 -3.99
C ALA A 192 11.84 4.29 -3.67
N PHE A 193 12.91 3.99 -4.41
CA PHE A 193 14.20 4.66 -4.27
C PHE A 193 14.50 5.55 -5.47
N SER A 194 15.13 6.69 -5.22
CA SER A 194 15.61 7.61 -6.25
C SER A 194 16.80 7.05 -7.03
N ASN A 195 17.56 6.13 -6.44
CA ASN A 195 18.80 5.62 -7.01
C ASN A 195 18.89 4.08 -6.97
N GLN A 196 19.59 3.53 -7.96
CA GLN A 196 19.73 2.08 -8.14
C GLN A 196 20.50 1.41 -6.99
N GLN A 197 21.49 2.12 -6.41
CA GLN A 197 22.34 1.59 -5.35
C GLN A 197 21.53 1.24 -4.10
N SER A 198 20.64 2.14 -3.67
CA SER A 198 19.78 1.95 -2.49
C SER A 198 18.75 0.84 -2.72
N TYR A 199 18.18 0.77 -3.92
CA TYR A 199 17.29 -0.32 -4.33
C TYR A 199 17.99 -1.69 -4.23
N ILE A 200 19.18 -1.84 -4.83
CA ILE A 200 19.94 -3.10 -4.78
C ILE A 200 20.34 -3.47 -3.34
N ALA A 201 20.76 -2.48 -2.54
CA ALA A 201 21.12 -2.69 -1.14
C ALA A 201 19.93 -3.25 -0.34
N ALA A 202 18.74 -2.67 -0.51
CA ALA A 202 17.53 -3.12 0.16
C ALA A 202 17.11 -4.54 -0.26
N ILE A 203 17.15 -4.86 -1.56
CA ILE A 203 16.85 -6.22 -2.05
C ILE A 203 17.86 -7.25 -1.53
N SER A 204 19.15 -6.87 -1.49
CA SER A 204 20.22 -7.76 -1.02
C SER A 204 20.07 -8.10 0.46
N ALA A 205 19.52 -7.19 1.27
CA ALA A 205 19.28 -7.42 2.69
C ALA A 205 18.25 -8.53 2.94
N ARG A 206 17.23 -8.66 2.07
CA ARG A 206 16.11 -9.62 2.11
C ARG A 206 15.22 -9.58 3.35
N PHE A 207 15.76 -9.28 4.53
CA PHE A 207 15.04 -9.11 5.78
C PHE A 207 15.54 -7.88 6.52
N VAL A 208 14.61 -7.14 7.10
CA VAL A 208 14.89 -5.91 7.84
C VAL A 208 14.15 -5.97 9.18
N GLN A 209 14.74 -5.46 10.25
CA GLN A 209 14.03 -5.25 11.51
C GLN A 209 13.33 -3.90 11.46
N LEU A 210 12.00 -3.90 11.59
CA LEU A 210 11.22 -2.68 11.75
C LEU A 210 10.76 -2.56 13.20
N GLN A 211 11.13 -1.43 13.79
CA GLN A 211 10.68 -1.04 15.12
C GLN A 211 9.59 0.04 15.01
N HIS A 212 8.45 -0.20 15.64
CA HIS A 212 7.34 0.77 15.73
C HIS A 212 6.72 0.69 17.13
N GLY A 213 6.99 1.71 17.95
CA GLY A 213 6.68 1.66 19.39
C GLY A 213 7.33 0.42 20.03
N ASP A 214 6.52 -0.38 20.73
CA ASP A 214 6.94 -1.63 21.37
C ASP A 214 6.99 -2.84 20.42
N ILE A 215 6.64 -2.65 19.14
CA ILE A 215 6.64 -3.71 18.15
C ILE A 215 8.01 -3.74 17.48
N ASP A 216 8.76 -4.83 17.71
CA ASP A 216 9.92 -5.20 16.90
C ASP A 216 9.55 -6.38 16.00
N LYS A 217 9.66 -6.18 14.69
CA LYS A 217 9.25 -7.18 13.71
C LYS A 217 10.22 -7.28 12.55
N ARG A 218 10.64 -8.53 12.29
CA ARG A 218 11.40 -8.88 11.09
C ARG A 218 10.48 -8.94 9.88
N VAL A 219 10.67 -8.01 8.95
CA VAL A 219 9.93 -7.95 7.68
C VAL A 219 10.76 -8.53 6.54
N GLU A 220 10.07 -9.00 5.51
CA GLU A 220 10.69 -9.52 4.29
C GLU A 220 10.68 -8.46 3.19
N VAL A 221 11.81 -8.28 2.52
CA VAL A 221 11.99 -7.36 1.40
C VAL A 221 12.15 -8.16 0.11
N LYS A 222 11.39 -7.78 -0.93
CA LYS A 222 11.41 -8.40 -2.26
C LYS A 222 11.35 -7.32 -3.34
N PRO A 223 11.83 -7.60 -4.57
CA PRO A 223 11.55 -6.72 -5.70
C PRO A 223 10.05 -6.57 -5.91
N TYR A 224 9.59 -5.34 -6.18
CA TYR A 224 8.22 -5.12 -6.63
C TYR A 224 8.13 -5.49 -8.11
N VAL A 225 7.36 -6.54 -8.41
CA VAL A 225 7.25 -7.08 -9.78
C VAL A 225 6.10 -6.38 -10.50
N LEU A 226 6.37 -5.93 -11.73
CA LEU A 226 5.45 -5.20 -12.59
C LEU A 226 4.92 -6.11 -13.69
N ASP A 227 3.68 -5.82 -14.10
CA ASP A 227 2.89 -6.70 -14.93
C ASP A 227 3.15 -6.56 -16.44
N ASP A 228 3.51 -5.36 -16.88
CA ASP A 228 3.55 -4.96 -18.30
C ASP A 228 4.97 -4.54 -18.70
N GLN A 229 5.97 -5.36 -18.34
CA GLN A 229 7.36 -5.08 -18.66
C GLN A 229 7.82 -5.85 -19.89
N MET A 230 8.54 -5.15 -20.76
CA MET A 230 9.22 -5.78 -21.90
C MET A 230 10.45 -6.57 -21.42
N CYS A 231 10.86 -7.54 -22.23
CA CYS A 231 12.12 -8.24 -22.01
C CYS A 231 13.29 -7.24 -22.06
N ASP A 232 14.07 -7.15 -20.99
CA ASP A 232 15.17 -6.18 -20.90
C ASP A 232 16.28 -6.46 -21.93
N GLU A 233 16.38 -7.70 -22.42
CA GLU A 233 17.42 -8.16 -23.35
C GLU A 233 17.07 -7.96 -24.82
N CYS A 234 15.80 -8.12 -25.19
CA CYS A 234 15.39 -8.08 -26.60
C CYS A 234 14.28 -7.08 -26.90
N GLN A 235 13.73 -6.41 -25.88
CA GLN A 235 12.69 -5.39 -26.00
C GLN A 235 11.47 -5.89 -26.80
N GLY A 236 11.11 -7.16 -26.64
CA GLY A 236 9.98 -7.79 -27.33
C GLY A 236 10.30 -8.37 -28.72
N ALA A 237 11.48 -8.08 -29.29
CA ALA A 237 11.84 -8.48 -30.65
C ALA A 237 11.82 -10.00 -30.88
N ARG A 238 12.11 -10.79 -29.84
CA ARG A 238 12.14 -12.27 -29.91
C ARG A 238 10.85 -12.95 -29.45
N CYS A 239 9.82 -12.19 -29.06
CA CYS A 239 8.56 -12.73 -28.55
C CYS A 239 7.33 -12.03 -29.16
N GLY A 240 7.47 -11.46 -30.36
CA GLY A 240 6.37 -10.83 -31.09
C GLY A 240 5.74 -9.64 -30.35
N GLY A 241 6.55 -8.88 -29.60
CA GLY A 241 6.09 -7.73 -28.81
C GLY A 241 5.33 -8.09 -27.52
N LYS A 242 5.25 -9.36 -27.13
CA LYS A 242 4.64 -9.77 -25.86
C LYS A 242 5.51 -9.33 -24.66
N PHE A 243 4.85 -9.01 -23.54
CA PHE A 243 5.51 -8.74 -22.27
C PHE A 243 6.27 -9.98 -21.76
N ALA A 244 7.30 -9.71 -20.96
CA ALA A 244 8.14 -10.73 -20.37
C ALA A 244 7.36 -11.50 -19.29
N PRO A 245 7.22 -12.84 -19.40
CA PRO A 245 6.53 -13.66 -18.40
C PRO A 245 7.40 -13.94 -17.16
N PHE A 246 8.71 -13.68 -17.23
CA PHE A 246 9.66 -14.02 -16.17
C PHE A 246 10.37 -12.79 -15.63
N PHE A 247 10.47 -12.72 -14.31
CA PHE A 247 11.35 -11.80 -13.61
C PHE A 247 12.41 -12.57 -12.81
N CYS A 248 13.69 -12.24 -13.00
CA CYS A 248 14.77 -12.81 -12.21
C CYS A 248 15.04 -11.95 -10.98
N ALA A 249 14.66 -12.41 -9.79
CA ALA A 249 14.88 -11.70 -8.54
C ALA A 249 16.31 -11.84 -7.96
N ASN A 250 17.23 -12.50 -8.69
CA ASN A 250 18.63 -12.55 -8.27
C ASN A 250 19.27 -11.16 -8.45
N VAL A 251 20.03 -10.71 -7.45
CA VAL A 251 20.69 -9.38 -7.44
C VAL A 251 21.63 -9.13 -8.62
N THR A 252 22.17 -10.18 -9.24
CA THR A 252 23.02 -10.08 -10.44
C THR A 252 22.23 -9.93 -11.75
N CYS A 253 20.90 -10.09 -11.68
CA CYS A 253 19.99 -9.94 -12.81
C CYS A 253 19.02 -8.77 -12.59
N LEU A 254 18.07 -8.90 -11.65
CA LEU A 254 16.98 -7.94 -11.40
C LEU A 254 16.30 -7.44 -12.70
N GLN A 255 16.02 -8.39 -13.60
CA GLN A 255 15.60 -8.13 -14.97
C GLN A 255 14.41 -9.00 -15.37
N TYR A 256 13.65 -8.48 -16.34
CA TYR A 256 12.56 -9.14 -17.02
C TYR A 256 13.06 -9.85 -18.28
N TYR A 257 12.63 -11.09 -18.48
CA TYR A 257 13.06 -11.91 -19.61
C TYR A 257 11.86 -12.55 -20.32
N CYS A 258 11.88 -12.55 -21.66
CA CYS A 258 11.06 -13.46 -22.43
C CYS A 258 11.58 -14.91 -22.30
N GLU A 259 10.76 -15.90 -22.66
CA GLU A 259 11.12 -17.32 -22.55
C GLU A 259 12.46 -17.65 -23.23
N TYR A 260 12.66 -17.15 -24.45
CA TYR A 260 13.89 -17.35 -25.20
C TYR A 260 15.11 -16.76 -24.50
N CYS A 261 15.03 -15.51 -24.07
CA CYS A 261 16.17 -14.84 -23.43
C CYS A 261 16.47 -15.44 -22.05
N TRP A 262 15.44 -15.86 -21.30
CA TRP A 262 15.60 -16.58 -20.05
C TRP A 262 16.43 -17.85 -20.26
N ALA A 263 16.01 -18.72 -21.20
CA ALA A 263 16.69 -19.98 -21.46
C ALA A 263 18.15 -19.78 -21.91
N GLN A 264 18.42 -18.79 -22.75
CA GLN A 264 19.77 -18.48 -23.23
C GLN A 264 20.71 -17.92 -22.17
N ILE A 265 20.19 -17.14 -21.23
CA ILE A 265 21.01 -16.45 -20.21
C ILE A 265 21.18 -17.32 -18.96
N HIS A 266 20.13 -18.00 -18.52
CA HIS A 266 20.13 -18.81 -17.30
C HIS A 266 20.57 -20.26 -17.52
N SER A 267 20.95 -20.64 -18.74
CA SER A 267 21.71 -21.88 -19.01
C SER A 267 23.22 -21.69 -18.89
N ARG A 268 23.71 -20.45 -18.72
CA ARG A 268 25.15 -20.15 -18.59
C ARG A 268 25.66 -20.51 -17.20
N PRO A 269 26.93 -20.96 -17.08
CA PRO A 269 27.55 -21.25 -15.78
C PRO A 269 27.45 -20.08 -14.80
N GLY A 270 27.05 -20.38 -13.57
CA GLY A 270 26.86 -19.41 -12.49
C GLY A 270 25.47 -18.77 -12.45
N ARG A 271 24.60 -19.03 -13.44
CA ARG A 271 23.19 -18.54 -13.47
C ARG A 271 22.17 -19.67 -13.46
N GLU A 272 22.58 -20.93 -13.52
CA GLU A 272 21.68 -22.09 -13.55
C GLU A 272 20.81 -22.24 -12.30
N PHE A 273 21.21 -21.65 -11.17
CA PHE A 273 20.46 -21.70 -9.91
C PHE A 273 19.42 -20.59 -9.76
N HIS A 274 19.38 -19.64 -10.70
CA HIS A 274 18.40 -18.56 -10.66
C HIS A 274 17.01 -19.12 -10.95
N LYS A 275 16.02 -18.73 -10.16
CA LYS A 275 14.63 -19.15 -10.33
C LYS A 275 13.79 -18.00 -10.88
N PRO A 276 13.00 -18.22 -11.94
CA PRO A 276 12.11 -17.19 -12.44
C PRO A 276 10.95 -17.02 -11.46
N LEU A 277 10.61 -15.78 -11.16
CA LEU A 277 9.28 -15.46 -10.66
C LEU A 277 8.34 -15.46 -11.88
N VAL A 278 7.43 -16.43 -11.90
CA VAL A 278 6.42 -16.58 -12.95
C VAL A 278 5.14 -15.93 -12.47
N LYS A 279 4.58 -15.06 -13.29
CA LYS A 279 3.32 -14.37 -12.98
C LYS A 279 2.14 -15.30 -13.26
N GLU A 280 1.50 -15.81 -12.21
CA GLU A 280 0.18 -16.45 -12.35
C GLU A 280 -0.90 -15.38 -12.57
N GLY A 281 -1.57 -15.39 -13.72
CA GLY A 281 -2.83 -14.66 -13.92
C GLY A 281 -2.76 -13.42 -14.83
N ALA A 282 -2.54 -13.63 -16.13
CA ALA A 282 -2.79 -12.63 -17.17
C ALA A 282 -4.28 -12.18 -17.28
N ASP A 283 -5.18 -12.73 -16.45
CA ASP A 283 -6.64 -12.57 -16.53
C ASP A 283 -7.29 -11.90 -15.32
N ARG A 284 -6.54 -11.36 -14.35
CA ARG A 284 -7.16 -10.53 -13.31
C ARG A 284 -7.48 -9.14 -13.89
N PRO A 285 -8.69 -8.60 -13.67
CA PRO A 285 -9.06 -7.28 -14.17
C PRO A 285 -8.04 -6.26 -13.66
N ARG A 286 -7.49 -5.49 -14.61
CA ARG A 286 -6.46 -4.48 -14.42
C ARG A 286 -6.81 -3.58 -13.23
N ALA A 287 -5.95 -3.52 -12.22
CA ALA A 287 -5.93 -2.35 -11.36
C ALA A 287 -5.53 -1.17 -12.26
N VAL A 288 -6.41 -0.17 -12.32
CA VAL A 288 -6.29 1.03 -13.14
C VAL A 288 -4.87 1.60 -13.03
N PRO A 289 -4.21 2.04 -14.13
CA PRO A 289 -2.95 2.75 -14.02
C PRO A 289 -3.18 3.97 -13.14
N PHE A 290 -2.62 3.97 -11.94
CA PHE A 290 -2.72 5.10 -11.03
C PHE A 290 -2.08 6.30 -11.71
N ARG A 291 -2.89 7.31 -12.00
CA ARG A 291 -2.42 8.63 -12.34
C ARG A 291 -1.93 9.27 -11.06
N TRP A 292 -0.63 9.52 -10.98
CA TRP A 292 -0.05 10.45 -10.05
C TRP A 292 -0.59 11.84 -10.42
N CYS A 293 -1.48 12.38 -9.59
CA CYS A 293 -1.91 13.78 -9.62
C CYS A 293 -1.43 14.44 -8.33
#